data_AF-A0A523JAF7-F1
#
_entry.id   AF-A0A523JAF7-F1
#
_cell.length_a   1.000
_cell.length_b   1.000
_cell.length_c   1.000
_cell.angle_alpha   90.00
_cell.angle_beta   90.00
_cell.angle_gamma   90.00
#
_symmetry.space_group_name_H-M   'P 1'
#
loop_
_entity.id
_entity.type
_entity.pdbx_description
1 polymer ?
#
loop_
_entity_poly.entity_id
_entity_poly.type
_entity_poly.pdbx_seq_one_letter_code
_entity_poly.pdbx_strand_id
1 'polypeptide(L)'
;MTISKHLRTALTLLSKKPKPDYRNSIKESISSIESLVKQITGKEDGGLAQALSILDKKVKFHGAFKSGLLNFYGYTSDEGGIRHAILEEKDIGFDEAKYMLVSCSALVNFLIAKAEKAGLLKDG
;
A
#
# COMPACT_ATOMS: atom_id res chain seq x y z
N MET A 1 12.00 -0.01 6.23
CA MET A 1 11.24 -1.01 7.01
C MET A 1 10.69 -2.03 6.03
N THR A 2 10.53 -3.31 6.39
CA THR A 2 10.03 -4.33 5.44
C THR A 2 8.51 -4.25 5.30
N ILE A 3 7.97 -4.73 4.19
CA ILE A 3 6.53 -4.81 3.91
C ILE A 3 5.77 -5.47 5.08
N SER A 4 6.24 -6.63 5.52
CA SER A 4 5.63 -7.39 6.63
C SER A 4 5.68 -6.63 7.96
N LYS A 5 6.72 -5.81 8.18
CA LYS A 5 6.83 -5.00 9.39
C LYS A 5 5.82 -3.86 9.37
N HIS A 6 5.64 -3.19 8.23
CA HIS A 6 4.60 -2.16 8.07
C HIS A 6 3.19 -2.70 8.34
N LEU A 7 2.83 -3.85 7.74
CA LEU A 7 1.50 -4.46 7.96
C LEU A 7 1.28 -4.90 9.42
N ARG A 8 2.31 -5.43 10.09
CA ARG A 8 2.25 -5.79 11.52
C ARG A 8 2.10 -4.56 12.41
N THR A 9 2.84 -3.49 12.12
CA THR A 9 2.72 -2.22 12.85
C THR A 9 1.32 -1.65 12.67
N ALA A 10 0.80 -1.62 11.43
CA ALA A 10 -0.56 -1.16 11.14
C ALA A 10 -1.61 -1.94 11.94
N LEU A 11 -1.55 -3.28 11.94
CA LEU A 11 -2.44 -4.13 12.73
C LEU A 11 -2.32 -3.86 14.24
N THR A 12 -1.10 -3.67 14.75
CA THR A 12 -0.87 -3.35 16.16
C THR A 12 -1.52 -2.03 16.54
N LEU A 13 -1.38 -1.01 15.68
CA LEU A 13 -1.96 0.32 15.89
C LEU A 13 -3.49 0.29 15.82
N LEU A 14 -4.07 -0.45 14.87
CA LEU A 14 -5.51 -0.65 14.72
C LEU A 14 -6.12 -1.37 15.93
N SER A 15 -5.41 -2.38 16.46
CA SER A 15 -5.92 -3.26 17.53
C SER A 15 -5.62 -2.76 18.94
N LYS A 16 -4.87 -1.66 19.08
CA LYS A 16 -4.41 -1.12 20.36
C LYS A 16 -5.58 -0.71 21.26
N LYS A 17 -5.62 -1.24 22.48
CA LYS A 17 -6.62 -0.89 23.51
C LYS A 17 -5.96 -0.10 24.65
N PRO A 18 -6.66 0.86 25.28
CA PRO A 18 -8.04 1.30 25.02
C PRO A 18 -8.18 2.34 23.90
N LYS A 19 -7.05 2.91 23.43
CA LYS A 19 -7.03 3.97 22.41
C LYS A 19 -6.29 3.49 21.16
N PRO A 20 -7.01 3.04 20.13
CA PRO A 20 -6.43 2.70 18.84
C PRO A 20 -5.79 3.91 18.15
N ASP A 21 -4.83 3.65 17.28
CA ASP A 21 -4.16 4.66 16.48
C ASP A 21 -4.45 4.44 14.98
N TYR A 22 -5.65 4.82 14.58
CA TYR A 22 -6.16 4.65 13.22
C TYR A 22 -5.33 5.42 12.19
N ARG A 23 -4.89 6.62 12.55
CA ARG A 23 -4.07 7.48 11.70
C ARG A 23 -2.77 6.80 11.31
N ASN A 24 -2.02 6.33 12.31
CA ASN A 24 -0.75 5.67 12.04
C ASN A 24 -0.97 4.27 11.43
N SER A 25 -2.08 3.58 11.74
CA SER A 25 -2.45 2.34 11.04
C SER A 25 -2.58 2.54 9.52
N ILE A 26 -3.27 3.59 9.08
CA ILE A 26 -3.41 3.91 7.66
C ILE A 26 -2.05 4.28 7.04
N LYS A 27 -1.26 5.12 7.71
CA LYS A 27 0.08 5.50 7.23
C LYS A 27 0.97 4.28 7.00
N GLU A 28 1.03 3.38 7.99
CA GLU A 28 1.81 2.14 7.88
C GLU A 28 1.26 1.21 6.78
N SER A 29 -0.06 1.16 6.60
CA SER A 29 -0.68 0.41 5.51
C SER A 29 -0.25 0.93 4.13
N ILE A 30 -0.21 2.25 3.93
CA ILE A 30 0.25 2.87 2.68
C ILE A 30 1.74 2.66 2.49
N SER A 31 2.55 2.82 3.54
CA SER A 31 4.01 2.59 3.47
C SER A 31 4.40 1.15 3.16
N SER A 32 3.51 0.19 3.38
CA SER A 32 3.71 -1.19 2.88
C SER A 32 3.71 -1.25 1.35
N ILE A 33 2.87 -0.46 0.67
CA ILE A 33 2.83 -0.34 -0.79
C ILE A 33 4.09 0.37 -1.27
N GLU A 34 4.46 1.50 -0.66
CA GLU A 34 5.70 2.23 -0.98
C GLU A 34 6.92 1.30 -0.89
N SER A 35 7.00 0.49 0.18
CA SER A 35 8.08 -0.48 0.36
C SER A 35 8.11 -1.55 -0.73
N LEU A 36 6.95 -2.05 -1.16
CA LEU A 36 6.86 -3.01 -2.25
C LEU A 36 7.26 -2.39 -3.59
N VAL A 37 6.80 -1.17 -3.88
CA VAL A 37 7.15 -0.45 -5.10
C VAL A 37 8.66 -0.30 -5.20
N LYS A 38 9.33 0.11 -4.11
CA LYS A 38 10.80 0.20 -4.05
C LYS A 38 11.49 -1.14 -4.36
N GLN A 39 10.96 -2.25 -3.85
CA GLN A 39 11.51 -3.58 -4.14
C GLN A 39 11.35 -3.98 -5.62
N ILE A 40 10.21 -3.66 -6.23
CA ILE A 40 9.95 -4.00 -7.64
C ILE A 40 10.74 -3.10 -8.60
N THR A 41 10.83 -1.80 -8.31
CA THR A 41 11.47 -0.82 -9.20
C THR A 41 12.98 -0.72 -8.98
N GLY A 42 13.48 -1.08 -7.80
CA GLY A 42 14.86 -0.84 -7.37
C GLY A 42 15.19 0.63 -7.13
N LYS A 43 14.18 1.51 -7.05
CA LYS A 43 14.34 2.97 -6.90
C LYS A 43 13.67 3.47 -5.64
N GLU A 44 14.31 4.42 -4.96
CA GLU A 44 13.77 5.02 -3.73
C GLU A 44 12.59 5.97 -3.95
N ASP A 45 12.47 6.55 -5.15
CA ASP A 45 11.44 7.49 -5.59
C ASP A 45 10.41 6.84 -6.54
N GLY A 46 10.41 5.51 -6.65
CA GLY A 46 9.48 4.79 -7.49
C GLY A 46 8.04 4.96 -7.01
N GLY A 47 7.12 5.27 -7.94
CA GLY A 47 5.68 5.28 -7.70
C GLY A 47 4.98 3.99 -8.14
N LEU A 48 3.75 3.75 -7.65
CA LEU A 48 2.96 2.55 -7.99
C LEU A 48 2.79 2.39 -9.52
N ALA A 49 2.64 3.49 -10.26
CA ALA A 49 2.59 3.48 -11.72
C ALA A 49 3.82 2.86 -12.38
N GLN A 50 5.01 3.14 -11.84
CA GLN A 50 6.25 2.59 -12.36
C GLN A 50 6.37 1.09 -12.06
N ALA A 51 6.05 0.67 -10.83
CA ALA A 51 6.03 -0.74 -10.46
C ALA A 51 5.05 -1.54 -11.33
N LEU A 52 3.83 -1.03 -11.51
CA LEU A 52 2.83 -1.66 -12.38
C LEU A 52 3.32 -1.72 -13.83
N SER A 53 3.96 -0.68 -14.36
CA SER A 53 4.53 -0.69 -15.72
C SER A 53 5.62 -1.74 -15.91
N ILE A 54 6.50 -1.93 -14.91
CA ILE A 54 7.53 -2.97 -14.94
C ILE A 54 6.88 -4.36 -14.91
N LEU A 55 5.91 -4.56 -14.01
CA LEU A 55 5.19 -5.83 -13.91
C LEU A 55 4.40 -6.15 -15.18
N ASP A 56 3.76 -5.16 -15.80
CA ASP A 56 2.92 -5.31 -17.01
C ASP A 56 3.70 -5.84 -18.22
N LYS A 57 5.02 -5.60 -18.27
CA LYS A 57 5.92 -6.18 -19.29
C LYS A 57 6.09 -7.69 -19.16
N LYS A 58 5.84 -8.25 -17.98
CA LYS A 58 6.03 -9.68 -17.67
C LYS A 58 4.69 -10.39 -17.42
N VAL A 59 3.75 -9.71 -16.79
CA VAL A 59 2.42 -10.19 -16.45
C VAL A 59 1.41 -9.14 -16.90
N LYS A 60 0.71 -9.42 -18.00
CA LYS A 60 -0.30 -8.48 -18.52
C LYS A 60 -1.39 -8.21 -17.48
N PHE A 61 -1.62 -6.94 -17.18
CA PHE A 61 -2.80 -6.51 -16.41
C PHE A 61 -3.88 -6.00 -17.35
N HIS A 62 -5.14 -6.19 -16.95
CA HIS A 62 -6.24 -5.50 -17.62
C HIS A 62 -6.12 -3.99 -17.37
N GLY A 63 -6.29 -3.17 -18.42
CA GLY A 63 -6.12 -1.72 -18.33
C GLY A 63 -6.99 -1.10 -17.23
N ALA A 64 -8.26 -1.51 -17.13
CA ALA A 64 -9.17 -1.02 -16.09
C ALA A 64 -8.71 -1.37 -14.67
N PHE A 65 -8.10 -2.54 -14.47
CA PHE A 65 -7.56 -2.94 -13.17
C PHE A 65 -6.36 -2.07 -12.79
N LYS A 66 -5.45 -1.83 -13.74
CA LYS A 66 -4.30 -0.93 -13.55
C LYS A 66 -4.75 0.48 -13.18
N SER A 67 -5.70 1.04 -13.92
CA SER A 67 -6.27 2.36 -13.63
C SER A 67 -6.96 2.41 -12.26
N GLY A 68 -7.69 1.36 -11.88
CA GLY A 68 -8.29 1.25 -10.56
C GLY A 68 -7.27 1.30 -9.42
N LEU A 69 -6.15 0.57 -9.56
CA LEU A 69 -5.07 0.61 -8.57
C LEU A 69 -4.39 1.98 -8.49
N LEU A 70 -4.22 2.65 -9.62
CA LEU A 70 -3.63 4.00 -9.66
C LEU A 70 -4.53 5.03 -9.00
N ASN A 71 -5.83 5.00 -9.29
CA ASN A 71 -6.81 5.89 -8.67
C ASN A 71 -6.91 5.64 -7.16
N PHE A 72 -6.91 4.37 -6.75
CA PHE A 72 -6.87 4.00 -5.34
C PHE A 72 -5.61 4.54 -4.65
N TYR A 73 -4.43 4.34 -5.25
CA TYR A 73 -3.19 4.86 -4.68
C TYR A 73 -3.14 6.39 -4.65
N GLY A 74 -3.66 7.05 -5.69
CA GLY A 74 -3.87 8.51 -5.71
C GLY A 74 -4.73 8.97 -4.54
N TYR A 75 -5.88 8.33 -4.32
CA TYR A 75 -6.72 8.59 -3.14
C TYR A 75 -5.96 8.39 -1.82
N THR A 76 -5.01 7.46 -1.75
CA THR A 76 -4.21 7.27 -0.53
C THR A 76 -3.07 8.27 -0.35
N SER A 77 -2.48 8.80 -1.43
CA SER A 77 -1.17 9.48 -1.38
C SER A 77 -1.20 10.96 -1.76
N ASP A 78 -2.22 11.43 -2.47
CA ASP A 78 -2.27 12.79 -3.04
C ASP A 78 -2.59 13.87 -1.99
N GLU A 79 -2.39 15.15 -2.32
CA GLU A 79 -2.60 16.32 -1.44
C GLU A 79 -4.04 16.44 -0.91
N GLY A 80 -5.03 15.88 -1.62
CA GLY A 80 -6.42 15.74 -1.16
C GLY A 80 -6.81 14.33 -0.71
N GLY A 81 -5.85 13.42 -0.60
CA GLY A 81 -6.06 12.02 -0.27
C GLY A 81 -6.18 11.75 1.22
N ILE A 82 -6.53 10.50 1.58
CA ILE A 82 -6.75 10.11 2.98
C ILE A 82 -5.52 10.41 3.84
N ARG A 83 -4.29 10.29 3.30
CA ARG A 83 -3.02 10.60 4.01
C ARG A 83 -2.90 12.07 4.43
N HIS A 84 -3.40 12.99 3.62
CA HIS A 84 -3.44 14.42 3.93
C HIS A 84 -4.63 14.76 4.82
N ALA A 85 -5.79 14.12 4.59
CA ALA A 85 -6.92 14.18 5.52
C ALA A 85 -6.53 13.73 6.94
N ILE A 86 -5.57 12.80 7.11
CA ILE A 86 -5.01 12.43 8.43
C ILE A 86 -4.37 13.62 9.17
N LEU A 87 -3.86 14.63 8.45
CA LEU A 87 -3.23 15.80 9.05
C LEU A 87 -4.27 16.84 9.48
N GLU A 88 -5.37 16.96 8.73
CA GLU A 88 -6.37 18.03 8.89
C GLU A 88 -7.65 17.58 9.60
N GLU A 89 -8.18 16.39 9.30
CA GLU A 89 -9.43 15.88 9.86
C GLU A 89 -9.23 15.24 11.22
N LYS A 90 -10.22 15.40 12.11
CA LYS A 90 -10.23 14.80 13.46
C LYS A 90 -10.76 13.36 13.49
N ASP A 91 -11.69 13.00 12.60
CA ASP A 91 -12.48 11.76 12.67
C ASP A 91 -12.08 10.71 11.63
N ILE A 92 -10.84 10.22 11.71
CA ILE A 92 -10.51 8.94 11.06
C ILE A 92 -10.96 7.83 11.98
N GLY A 93 -11.94 7.05 11.53
CA GLY A 93 -12.55 5.99 12.30
C GLY A 93 -11.85 4.64 12.15
N PHE A 94 -12.44 3.66 12.85
CA PHE A 94 -12.03 2.26 12.73
C PHE A 94 -12.26 1.73 11.31
N ASP A 95 -13.33 2.16 10.66
CA ASP A 95 -13.76 1.62 9.37
C ASP A 95 -12.77 1.99 8.26
N GLU A 96 -12.33 3.25 8.19
CA GLU A 96 -11.31 3.71 7.24
C GLU A 96 -9.98 3.00 7.49
N ALA A 97 -9.56 2.90 8.76
CA ALA A 97 -8.30 2.26 9.10
C ALA A 97 -8.30 0.75 8.81
N LYS A 98 -9.43 0.08 9.05
CA LYS A 98 -9.61 -1.33 8.71
C LYS A 98 -9.65 -1.54 7.20
N TYR A 99 -10.39 -0.71 6.47
CA TYR A 99 -10.45 -0.79 5.02
C TYR A 99 -9.08 -0.61 4.39
N MET A 100 -8.28 0.36 4.88
CA MET A 100 -6.91 0.57 4.43
C MET A 100 -5.99 -0.60 4.74
N LEU A 101 -6.00 -1.10 5.97
CA LEU A 101 -5.17 -2.24 6.33
C LEU A 101 -5.47 -3.46 5.44
N VAL A 102 -6.74 -3.80 5.26
CA VAL A 102 -7.15 -4.96 4.46
C VAL A 102 -6.83 -4.77 2.99
N SER A 103 -7.15 -3.61 2.42
CA SER A 103 -6.93 -3.32 1.00
C SER A 103 -5.44 -3.26 0.64
N CYS A 104 -4.63 -2.58 1.46
CA CYS A 104 -3.18 -2.55 1.28
C CYS A 104 -2.57 -3.95 1.42
N SER A 105 -3.02 -4.74 2.41
CA SER A 105 -2.57 -6.13 2.58
C SER A 105 -2.89 -6.99 1.36
N ALA A 106 -4.12 -6.91 0.86
CA ALA A 106 -4.56 -7.67 -0.31
C ALA A 106 -3.76 -7.26 -1.57
N LEU A 107 -3.60 -5.95 -1.78
CA LEU A 107 -2.86 -5.41 -2.93
C LEU A 107 -1.39 -5.83 -2.91
N VAL A 108 -0.74 -5.67 -1.76
CA VAL A 108 0.67 -6.04 -1.58
C VAL A 108 0.87 -7.54 -1.82
N ASN A 109 0.06 -8.39 -1.20
CA ASN A 109 0.15 -9.84 -1.39
C ASN A 109 -0.05 -10.23 -2.85
N PHE A 110 -1.02 -9.62 -3.53
CA PHE A 110 -1.27 -9.86 -4.94
C PHE A 110 -0.06 -9.43 -5.81
N LEU A 111 0.49 -8.25 -5.58
CA LEU A 111 1.61 -7.73 -6.36
C LEU A 111 2.91 -8.52 -6.09
N ILE A 112 3.17 -8.95 -4.85
CA ILE A 112 4.29 -9.86 -4.53
C ILE A 112 4.16 -11.15 -5.34
N ALA A 113 3.01 -11.83 -5.28
CA ALA A 113 2.80 -13.07 -6.01
C ALA A 113 2.95 -12.90 -7.54
N LYS A 114 2.64 -11.71 -8.07
CA LYS A 114 2.86 -11.38 -9.49
C LYS A 114 4.33 -11.08 -9.79
N ALA A 115 5.02 -10.41 -8.88
CA ALA A 115 6.44 -10.06 -9.01
C ALA A 115 7.36 -11.29 -8.89
N GLU A 116 7.05 -12.22 -7.99
CA GLU A 116 7.73 -13.52 -7.86
C GLU A 116 7.60 -14.33 -9.16
N LYS A 117 6.36 -14.46 -9.68
CA LYS A 117 6.11 -15.13 -10.98
C LYS A 117 6.82 -14.46 -12.15
N ALA A 118 7.09 -13.16 -12.04
CA ALA A 118 7.83 -12.38 -13.04
C ALA A 118 9.37 -12.43 -12.86
N GLY A 119 9.87 -13.03 -11.78
CA GLY A 119 11.29 -13.06 -11.41
C GLY A 119 11.85 -11.70 -10.99
N LEU A 120 11.00 -10.80 -10.48
CA LEU A 120 11.36 -9.43 -10.10
C LEU A 120 11.68 -9.28 -8.61
N LEU A 121 11.22 -10.22 -7.77
CA LEU A 121 11.62 -10.33 -6.37
C LEU A 121 12.54 -11.54 -6.25
N LYS A 122 13.69 -11.37 -5.60
CA LYS A 122 14.53 -12.50 -5.19
C LYS A 122 13.92 -13.08 -3.91
N ASP A 123 13.79 -14.40 -3.85
CA ASP A 123 13.45 -15.12 -2.63
C ASP A 123 14.33 -14.59 -1.49
N GLY A 124 13.67 -14.14 -0.42
CA GLY A 124 14.33 -13.67 0.80
C GLY A 124 14.96 -14.81 1.58
#